data_AF-A0A382WJK7-F1
#
_entry.id   AF-A0A382WJK7-F1
#
_cell.length_a   1.000
_cell.length_b   1.000
_cell.length_c   1.000
_cell.angle_alpha   90.00
_cell.angle_beta   90.00
_cell.angle_gamma   90.00
#
_symmetry.space_group_name_H-M   'P 1'
#
loop_
_entity.id
_entity.type
_entity.pdbx_description
1 polymer ?
#
loop_
_entity_poly.entity_id
_entity_poly.type
_entity_poly.pdbx_seq_one_letter_code
_entity_poly.pdbx_strand_id
1 'polypeptide(L)'
;MISAEENKTLMEIGPGTLMGELMRRYWMPLAAQAELDDNPTKNVRLMGEDLVLYKDKSGTYGLIDLHCPHRRADMSYGILEE
;
A
#
# COMPACT_ATOMS: atom_id res chain seq x y z
N MET A 1 -10.31 -15.30 -26.97
CA MET A 1 -10.40 -14.07 -26.13
C MET A 1 -11.46 -14.36 -25.08
N ILE A 2 -11.20 -14.08 -23.80
CA ILE A 2 -12.18 -14.33 -22.73
C ILE A 2 -13.37 -13.36 -22.82
N SER A 3 -14.48 -13.68 -22.16
CA SER A 3 -15.65 -12.80 -22.10
C SER A 3 -15.37 -11.54 -21.26
N ALA A 4 -16.17 -10.50 -21.46
CA ALA A 4 -16.07 -9.26 -20.69
C ALA A 4 -16.27 -9.50 -19.17
N GLU A 5 -17.17 -10.43 -18.82
CA GLU A 5 -17.46 -10.79 -17.43
C GLU A 5 -16.28 -11.53 -16.76
N GLU A 6 -15.66 -12.47 -17.48
CA GLU A 6 -14.44 -13.15 -17.01
C GLU A 6 -13.29 -12.16 -16.85
N ASN A 7 -13.12 -11.23 -17.79
CA ASN A 7 -12.10 -10.19 -17.69
C ASN A 7 -12.32 -9.29 -16.46
N LYS A 8 -13.57 -8.88 -16.21
CA LYS A 8 -13.92 -8.10 -15.03
C LYS A 8 -13.57 -8.84 -13.74
N THR A 9 -13.95 -10.11 -13.65
CA THR A 9 -13.67 -10.98 -12.49
C THR A 9 -12.17 -11.08 -12.23
N LEU A 10 -11.34 -11.22 -13.28
CA LEU A 10 -9.89 -11.41 -13.15
C LEU A 10 -9.09 -10.12 -12.89
N MET A 11 -9.58 -8.98 -13.38
CA MET A 11 -8.82 -7.73 -13.40
C MET A 11 -9.22 -6.72 -12.32
N GLU A 12 -10.43 -6.83 -11.77
CA GLU A 12 -10.84 -5.98 -10.65
C GLU A 12 -10.21 -6.48 -9.35
N ILE A 13 -9.33 -5.66 -8.76
CA ILE A 13 -8.55 -6.00 -7.57
C ILE A 13 -8.83 -5.09 -6.36
N GLY A 14 -9.89 -4.27 -6.46
CA GLY A 14 -10.30 -3.38 -5.38
C GLY A 14 -10.94 -4.12 -4.21
N PRO A 15 -11.21 -3.44 -3.08
CA PRO A 15 -11.92 -4.04 -1.94
C PRO A 15 -13.25 -4.68 -2.35
N GLY A 16 -13.54 -5.88 -1.84
CA GLY A 16 -14.79 -6.59 -2.12
C GLY A 16 -14.89 -7.27 -3.49
N THR A 17 -13.84 -7.23 -4.30
CA THR A 17 -13.75 -7.95 -5.58
C THR A 17 -13.14 -9.33 -5.38
N LEU A 18 -13.49 -10.31 -6.22
CA LEU A 18 -13.00 -11.68 -6.07
C LEU A 18 -11.46 -11.74 -6.09
N MET A 19 -10.84 -11.05 -7.05
CA MET A 19 -9.38 -11.03 -7.14
C MET A 19 -8.73 -10.11 -6.10
N GLY A 20 -9.38 -9.03 -5.68
CA GLY A 20 -8.91 -8.23 -4.55
C GLY A 20 -8.82 -9.03 -3.26
N GLU A 21 -9.86 -9.81 -2.92
CA GLU A 21 -9.87 -10.68 -1.74
C GLU A 21 -8.89 -11.85 -1.86
N LEU A 22 -8.64 -12.35 -3.07
CA LEU A 22 -7.64 -13.38 -3.31
C LEU A 22 -6.22 -12.83 -3.12
N MET A 23 -5.88 -11.73 -3.77
CA MET A 23 -4.52 -11.18 -3.77
C MET A 23 -4.06 -10.72 -2.38
N ARG A 24 -4.97 -10.24 -1.53
CA ARG A 24 -4.68 -9.85 -0.13
C ARG A 24 -4.21 -11.00 0.77
N ARG A 25 -4.36 -12.24 0.30
CA ARG A 25 -3.88 -13.44 1.01
C ARG A 25 -2.42 -13.77 0.67
N TYR A 26 -1.77 -12.98 -0.17
CA TYR A 26 -0.40 -13.18 -0.63
C TYR A 26 0.49 -11.98 -0.30
N TRP A 27 1.78 -12.25 -0.14
CA TRP A 27 2.80 -11.21 -0.01
C TRP A 27 3.03 -10.52 -1.35
N MET A 28 2.97 -9.19 -1.34
CA MET A 28 3.14 -8.35 -2.53
C MET A 28 4.40 -7.48 -2.37
N PRO A 29 5.43 -7.64 -3.22
CA PRO A 29 6.52 -6.68 -3.27
C PRO A 29 5.99 -5.36 -3.83
N LEU A 30 6.29 -4.23 -3.17
CA LEU A 30 5.73 -2.91 -3.51
C LEU A 30 6.75 -1.77 -3.57
N ALA A 31 7.97 -1.97 -3.07
CA ALA A 31 9.07 -1.01 -3.16
C ALA A 31 10.43 -1.71 -2.99
N ALA A 32 11.49 -1.10 -3.49
CA ALA A 32 12.86 -1.49 -3.20
C ALA A 32 13.37 -0.74 -1.96
N GLN A 33 14.21 -1.40 -1.15
CA GLN A 33 14.77 -0.81 0.06
C GLN A 33 15.53 0.50 -0.21
N ALA A 34 16.29 0.57 -1.31
CA ALA A 34 17.07 1.75 -1.68
C ALA A 34 16.22 3.01 -1.90
N GLU A 35 14.92 2.86 -2.19
CA GLU A 35 14.01 3.99 -2.34
C GLU A 35 13.75 4.71 -1.00
N LEU A 36 14.03 4.05 0.14
CA LEU A 36 13.83 4.59 1.48
C LEU A 36 15.11 5.10 2.14
N ASP A 37 16.26 5.00 1.47
CA ASP A 37 17.52 5.47 2.04
C ASP A 37 17.65 7.00 1.99
N ASP A 38 17.20 7.63 0.89
CA ASP A 38 17.18 9.09 0.74
C ASP A 38 15.89 9.73 1.27
N ASN A 39 14.75 9.05 1.09
CA ASN A 39 13.46 9.49 1.59
C ASN A 39 12.80 8.37 2.40
N PRO A 40 12.83 8.44 3.74
CA PRO A 40 12.41 7.33 4.61
C PRO A 40 10.89 7.15 4.66
N THR A 41 10.13 7.88 3.85
CA THR A 41 8.69 7.70 3.65
C THR A 41 8.36 7.65 2.16
N LYS A 42 7.38 6.82 1.78
CA LYS A 42 6.93 6.67 0.40
C LYS A 42 5.44 6.40 0.33
N ASN A 43 4.72 7.21 -0.46
CA ASN A 43 3.32 6.97 -0.76
C ASN A 43 3.22 5.82 -1.75
N VAL A 44 2.36 4.84 -1.43
CA VAL A 44 2.14 3.66 -2.26
C VAL A 44 0.64 3.43 -2.40
N ARG A 45 0.21 3.01 -3.60
CA ARG A 45 -1.15 2.53 -3.82
C ARG A 45 -1.11 1.04 -4.14
N LEU A 46 -1.78 0.24 -3.33
CA LEU A 46 -1.83 -1.22 -3.50
C LEU A 46 -3.27 -1.71 -3.36
N MET A 47 -3.77 -2.44 -4.37
CA MET A 47 -5.13 -3.04 -4.36
C MET A 47 -6.25 -2.03 -4.04
N GLY A 48 -6.08 -0.77 -4.47
CA GLY A 48 -7.05 0.31 -4.26
C GLY A 48 -6.92 1.07 -2.94
N GLU A 49 -5.93 0.77 -2.10
CA GLU A 49 -5.66 1.47 -0.85
C GLU A 49 -4.46 2.42 -0.98
N ASP A 50 -4.60 3.61 -0.40
CA ASP A 50 -3.51 4.58 -0.26
C ASP A 50 -2.80 4.38 1.07
N LEU A 51 -1.51 4.10 1.00
CA LEU A 51 -0.70 3.75 2.16
C LEU A 51 0.59 4.57 2.16
N VAL A 52 1.21 4.66 3.33
CA VAL A 52 2.56 5.21 3.52
C VAL A 52 3.45 4.08 4.01
N LEU A 53 4.41 3.73 3.17
CA LEU A 53 5.56 2.92 3.55
C LEU A 53 6.57 3.83 4.24
N TYR A 54 7.14 3.38 5.35
CA TYR A 54 8.20 4.12 6.02
C TYR A 54 9.32 3.20 6.53
N LYS A 55 10.48 3.80 6.76
CA LYS A 55 11.61 3.23 7.49
C LYS A 55 11.94 4.15 8.66
N ASP A 56 11.71 3.70 9.87
CA ASP A 56 11.97 4.51 11.05
C ASP A 56 13.46 4.63 11.42
N LYS A 57 13.75 5.36 12.49
CA LYS A 57 15.13 5.61 12.95
C LYS A 57 15.82 4.37 13.52
N SER A 58 15.07 3.34 13.91
CA SER A 58 15.60 2.03 14.29
C SER A 58 15.98 1.17 13.09
N GLY A 59 15.58 1.59 11.87
CA GLY A 59 15.72 0.83 10.64
C GLY A 59 14.56 -0.14 10.38
N THR A 60 13.49 -0.05 11.17
CA THR A 60 12.31 -0.90 11.04
C THR A 60 11.37 -0.35 9.97
N TYR A 61 10.80 -1.23 9.16
CA TYR A 61 9.85 -0.86 8.11
C TYR A 61 8.42 -1.01 8.61
N GLY A 62 7.57 -0.03 8.26
CA GLY A 62 6.15 -0.11 8.52
C GLY A 62 5.33 0.35 7.32
N LEU A 63 4.06 -0.03 7.33
CA LEU A 63 3.09 0.31 6.30
C LEU A 63 1.77 0.65 6.98
N ILE A 64 1.29 1.86 6.77
CA ILE A 64 0.08 2.40 7.41
C ILE A 64 -0.80 3.11 6.38
N ASP A 65 -2.07 3.39 6.74
CA ASP A 65 -2.96 4.21 5.91
C ASP A 65 -2.36 5.61 5.68
N LEU A 66 -2.56 6.16 4.48
CA LEU A 66 -2.16 7.52 4.15
C LEU A 66 -2.80 8.57 5.09
N HIS A 67 -4.02 8.32 5.57
CA HIS A 67 -4.77 9.28 6.36
C HIS A 67 -4.78 8.92 7.84
N CYS A 68 -4.33 9.85 8.69
CA CYS A 68 -4.41 9.73 10.14
C CYS A 68 -5.85 9.40 10.60
N PRO A 69 -6.06 8.38 11.45
CA PRO A 69 -7.41 7.98 11.87
C PRO A 69 -8.14 9.05 12.71
N HIS A 70 -7.42 10.04 13.25
CA HIS A 70 -8.02 11.12 14.03
C HIS A 70 -8.68 12.18 13.15
N ARG A 71 -7.95 12.77 12.20
CA ARG A 71 -8.42 13.89 11.36
C ARG A 71 -7.93 13.87 9.92
N ARG A 72 -7.50 12.71 9.42
CA ARG A 72 -7.07 12.51 8.02
C ARG A 72 -5.91 13.38 7.56
N ALA A 73 -5.02 13.78 8.46
CA ALA A 73 -3.74 14.33 8.05
C ALA A 73 -2.98 13.31 7.19
N ASP A 74 -2.29 13.78 6.15
CA ASP A 74 -1.45 12.95 5.30
C ASP A 74 -0.22 12.51 6.09
N MET A 75 -0.14 11.21 6.38
CA MET A 75 0.91 10.59 7.19
C MET A 75 2.27 10.59 6.50
N SER A 76 2.35 10.88 5.18
CA SER A 76 3.63 11.02 4.48
C SER A 76 4.42 12.25 4.92
N TYR A 77 3.75 13.21 5.57
CA TYR A 77 4.38 14.39 6.17
C TYR A 77 4.65 14.21 7.67
N GLY A 78 4.46 12.99 8.20
CA GLY A 78 4.74 12.67 9.59
C GLY A 78 6.23 12.78 9.94
N ILE A 79 6.51 12.80 11.24
CA ILE A 79 7.89 12.72 11.76
C ILE A 79 8.13 11.29 12.21
N LEU A 80 9.27 10.73 11.79
CA LEU A 80 9.67 9.38 12.17
C LEU A 80 10.30 9.38 13.58
N GLU A 81 9.77 8.52 14.42
CA GLU A 81 10.24 8.21 15.77
C GLU A 81 10.69 6.75 15.87
N GLU A 82 11.30 6.35 16.99
CA GLU A 82 11.76 4.97 17.25
C GLU A 82 10.61 3.99 17.56
#